data_AF-A3JW48-F1
#
_entry.id   AF-A3JW48-F1
#
_cell.length_a   1.000
_cell.length_b   1.000
_cell.length_c   1.000
_cell.angle_alpha   90.00
_cell.angle_beta   90.00
_cell.angle_gamma   90.00
#
_symmetry.space_group_name_H-M   'P 1'
#
loop_
_entity.id
_entity.type
_entity.pdbx_description
1 polymer ?
#
loop_
_entity_poly.entity_id
_entity_poly.type
_entity_poly.pdbx_seq_one_letter_code
_entity_poly.pdbx_strand_id
1 'polypeptide(L)'
;MELSMSKTSQDKLPQYVYRTPFGVYRLRRNVPKDIVEVSGRKLWYKVLGKDYKDAMRAYSTALLDFDRFVATYRNEAPVRDAALAIVSSEYGEEAMLQLARGQVDENLDFALMDLSDKVEGKVSKEVQAVIHSGVLPEAPLSIAECIDRHYTYKKSGIKDKDRLVRNLGERAKTYLTEALGRQAVYETPVETLTRKDSNRYRDLLLSKMKPNWTCHGLMPLL
;
A
#
# COMPACT_ATOMS: atom_id res chain seq x y z
N MET A 1 34.76 13.36 -3.95
CA MET A 1 33.96 14.12 -4.93
C MET A 1 32.94 14.93 -4.17
N GLU A 2 33.29 16.18 -3.88
CA GLU A 2 32.41 17.15 -3.22
C GLU A 2 31.38 17.66 -4.23
N LEU A 3 30.09 17.52 -3.90
CA LEU A 3 29.00 18.02 -4.72
C LEU A 3 28.86 19.52 -4.45
N SER A 4 29.20 20.34 -5.44
CA SER A 4 29.02 21.79 -5.41
C SER A 4 27.53 22.14 -5.24
N MET A 5 27.17 22.63 -4.06
CA MET A 5 25.84 23.14 -3.74
C MET A 5 25.62 24.47 -4.48
N SER A 6 24.80 24.45 -5.54
CA SER A 6 24.43 25.66 -6.28
C SER A 6 23.62 26.60 -5.40
N LYS A 7 24.16 27.81 -5.19
CA LYS A 7 23.53 28.92 -4.48
C LYS A 7 22.40 29.52 -5.32
N THR A 8 21.16 29.03 -5.19
CA THR A 8 19.97 29.86 -5.45
C THR A 8 18.73 29.28 -4.78
N SER A 9 18.10 30.14 -3.99
CA SER A 9 16.79 30.03 -3.32
C SER A 9 16.75 29.46 -1.90
N GLN A 10 16.21 30.32 -1.06
CA GLN A 10 16.19 30.41 0.40
C GLN A 10 15.14 29.47 1.04
N ASP A 11 14.87 28.32 0.43
CA ASP A 11 13.97 27.31 0.99
C ASP A 11 14.83 26.25 1.69
N LYS A 12 14.73 26.18 3.02
CA LYS A 12 15.38 25.12 3.80
C LYS A 12 14.78 23.78 3.37
N LEU A 13 15.53 23.02 2.58
CA LEU A 13 15.12 21.69 2.15
C LEU A 13 15.08 20.74 3.36
N PRO A 14 14.11 19.82 3.40
CA PRO A 14 14.05 18.77 4.41
C PRO A 14 15.30 17.89 4.37
N GLN A 15 15.55 17.18 5.47
CA GLN A 15 16.69 16.29 5.57
C GLN A 15 16.67 15.23 4.47
N TYR A 16 17.84 14.93 3.90
CA TYR A 16 18.03 13.96 2.81
C TYR A 16 17.45 14.37 1.45
N VAL A 17 16.82 15.54 1.32
CA VAL A 17 16.33 16.08 0.05
C VAL A 17 17.38 17.00 -0.57
N TYR A 18 17.64 16.81 -1.85
CA TYR A 18 18.53 17.67 -2.62
C TYR A 18 17.95 17.96 -4.01
N ARG A 19 18.35 19.11 -4.56
CA ARG A 19 18.00 19.50 -5.93
C ARG A 19 19.14 19.10 -6.86
N THR A 20 18.79 18.40 -7.93
CA THR A 20 19.75 18.06 -8.99
C THR A 20 20.04 19.25 -9.89
N PRO A 21 21.16 19.26 -10.64
CA PRO A 21 21.45 20.30 -11.63
C PRO A 21 20.34 20.46 -12.69
N PHE A 22 19.61 19.38 -12.98
CA PHE A 22 18.45 19.36 -13.88
C PHE A 22 17.17 19.95 -13.26
N GLY A 23 17.25 20.56 -12.08
CA GLY A 23 16.15 21.23 -11.40
C GLY A 23 15.17 20.33 -10.66
N VAL A 24 15.38 19.00 -10.65
CA VAL A 24 14.50 18.01 -10.03
C VAL A 24 14.87 17.76 -8.57
N TYR A 25 13.88 17.69 -7.68
CA TYR A 25 14.04 17.31 -6.27
C TYR A 25 14.09 15.78 -6.11
N ARG A 26 15.08 15.31 -5.34
CA ARG A 26 15.28 13.88 -5.05
C ARG A 26 15.53 13.67 -3.56
N LEU A 27 15.04 12.55 -3.04
CA LEU A 27 15.36 12.03 -1.72
C LEU A 27 16.49 11.02 -1.85
N ARG A 28 17.55 11.16 -1.04
CA ARG A 28 18.68 10.24 -0.95
C ARG A 28 18.93 9.86 0.50
N ARG A 29 18.66 8.60 0.85
CA ARG A 29 18.87 8.05 2.19
C ARG A 29 19.85 6.88 2.15
N ASN A 30 20.69 6.76 3.19
CA ASN A 30 21.58 5.60 3.32
C ASN A 30 20.75 4.40 3.78
N VAL A 31 20.99 3.24 3.18
CA VAL A 31 20.36 1.98 3.58
C VAL A 31 21.13 1.42 4.79
N PRO A 32 20.43 0.93 5.84
CA PRO A 32 21.07 0.27 6.98
C PRO A 32 21.98 -0.88 6.54
N LYS A 33 23.15 -1.05 7.19
CA LYS A 33 24.21 -2.00 6.75
C LYS A 33 23.72 -3.45 6.67
N ASP A 34 22.88 -3.84 7.62
CA ASP A 34 22.12 -5.10 7.66
C ASP A 34 21.34 -5.36 6.37
N ILE A 35 20.75 -4.31 5.78
CA ILE A 35 19.94 -4.41 4.57
C ILE A 35 20.80 -4.27 3.29
N VAL A 36 21.95 -3.60 3.38
CA VAL A 36 22.88 -3.45 2.24
C VAL A 36 23.42 -4.81 1.77
N GLU A 37 23.69 -5.74 2.70
CA GLU A 37 24.15 -7.10 2.35
C GLU A 37 23.09 -7.91 1.61
N VAL A 38 21.82 -7.60 1.84
CA VAL A 38 20.68 -8.32 1.24
C VAL A 38 20.25 -7.67 -0.08
N SER A 39 20.03 -6.36 -0.07
CA SER A 39 19.53 -5.61 -1.24
C SER A 39 20.63 -5.23 -2.24
N GLY A 40 21.90 -5.31 -1.86
CA GLY A 40 23.03 -4.79 -2.65
C GLY A 40 23.04 -3.27 -2.84
N ARG A 41 22.03 -2.56 -2.31
CA ARG A 41 21.83 -1.11 -2.50
C ARG A 41 22.36 -0.35 -1.30
N LYS A 42 23.45 0.38 -1.48
CA LYS A 42 23.98 1.29 -0.45
C LYS A 42 23.11 2.53 -0.25
N LEU A 43 22.47 3.02 -1.31
CA LEU A 43 21.73 4.27 -1.31
C LEU A 43 20.34 4.06 -1.91
N TRP A 44 19.34 4.60 -1.21
CA TRP A 44 17.97 4.63 -1.68
C TRP A 44 17.67 6.00 -2.29
N TYR A 45 17.20 6.01 -3.53
CA TYR A 45 16.90 7.21 -4.30
C TYR A 45 15.43 7.22 -4.71
N LYS A 46 14.73 8.35 -4.49
CA LYS A 46 13.37 8.57 -5.00
C LYS A 46 13.24 9.97 -5.57
N VAL A 47 12.62 10.08 -6.74
CA VAL A 47 12.29 11.36 -7.37
C VAL A 47 11.04 11.92 -6.71
N LEU A 48 11.10 13.15 -6.22
CA LEU A 48 9.98 13.81 -5.54
C LEU A 48 9.17 14.73 -6.46
N GLY A 49 9.82 15.34 -7.46
CA GLY A 49 9.15 16.22 -8.42
C GLY A 49 10.04 17.35 -8.95
N LYS A 50 9.51 18.14 -9.88
CA LYS A 50 10.18 19.34 -10.43
C LYS A 50 9.95 20.57 -9.57
N ASP A 51 8.77 20.69 -8.96
CA ASP A 51 8.36 21.84 -8.15
C ASP A 51 8.50 21.56 -6.65
N TYR A 52 8.82 22.61 -5.88
CA TYR A 52 9.00 22.51 -4.42
C TYR A 52 7.73 22.03 -3.71
N LYS A 53 6.56 22.59 -4.06
CA LYS A 53 5.28 22.23 -3.43
C LYS A 53 4.93 20.76 -3.64
N ASP A 54 5.15 20.26 -4.85
CA ASP A 54 4.89 18.85 -5.16
C ASP A 54 5.92 17.94 -4.51
N ALA A 55 7.19 18.36 -4.46
CA ALA A 55 8.22 17.62 -3.74
C ALA A 55 7.92 17.51 -2.24
N MET A 56 7.40 18.56 -1.60
CA MET A 56 7.01 18.52 -0.18
C MET A 56 5.80 17.62 0.08
N ARG A 57 4.84 17.55 -0.86
CA ARG A 57 3.72 16.60 -0.77
C ARG A 57 4.18 15.15 -0.92
N ALA A 58 5.10 14.89 -1.85
CA ALA A 58 5.64 13.56 -2.10
C ALA A 58 6.65 13.11 -1.03
N TYR A 59 7.25 14.05 -0.29
CA TYR A 59 8.28 13.75 0.71
C TYR A 59 7.80 12.84 1.82
N SER A 60 6.61 13.08 2.38
CA SER A 60 6.04 12.23 3.43
C SER A 60 5.78 10.81 2.94
N THR A 61 5.25 10.67 1.73
CA THR A 61 5.05 9.37 1.07
C THR A 61 6.39 8.66 0.86
N ALA A 62 7.41 9.36 0.37
CA ALA A 62 8.72 8.77 0.11
C ALA A 62 9.44 8.32 1.40
N LEU A 63 9.23 9.02 2.53
CA LEU A 63 9.71 8.56 3.84
C LEU A 63 9.01 7.28 4.28
N LEU A 64 7.68 7.23 4.16
CA LEU A 64 6.89 6.04 4.48
C LEU A 64 7.30 4.85 3.60
N ASP A 65 7.58 5.07 2.32
CA ASP A 65 8.07 4.04 1.41
C ASP A 65 9.44 3.50 1.85
N PHE A 66 10.34 4.38 2.31
CA PHE A 66 11.62 3.93 2.86
C PHE A 66 11.44 3.15 4.16
N ASP A 67 10.59 3.62 5.08
CA ASP A 67 10.38 2.94 6.35
C ASP A 67 9.71 1.58 6.14
N ARG A 68 8.80 1.47 5.16
CA ARG A 68 8.26 0.17 4.68
C ARG A 68 9.35 -0.73 4.12
N PHE A 69 10.22 -0.21 3.26
CA PHE A 69 11.37 -0.97 2.74
C PHE A 69 12.22 -1.52 3.89
N VAL A 70 12.55 -0.70 4.90
CA VAL A 70 13.30 -1.17 6.07
C VAL A 70 12.54 -2.25 6.85
N ALA A 71 11.24 -2.05 7.11
CA ALA A 71 10.39 -2.99 7.83
C ALA A 71 10.29 -4.36 7.14
N THR A 72 10.24 -4.37 5.80
CA THR A 72 10.18 -5.62 5.01
C THR A 72 11.42 -6.49 5.18
N TYR A 73 12.62 -5.90 5.20
CA TYR A 73 13.86 -6.67 5.42
C TYR A 73 14.08 -7.06 6.89
N ARG A 74 13.44 -6.36 7.83
CA ARG A 74 13.51 -6.68 9.27
C ARG A 74 12.48 -7.72 9.73
N ASN A 75 11.68 -8.28 8.81
CA ASN A 75 10.56 -9.18 9.11
C ASN A 75 9.50 -8.54 10.03
N GLU A 76 9.40 -7.22 10.06
CA GLU A 76 8.35 -6.50 10.81
C GLU A 76 7.06 -6.36 9.98
N ALA A 77 7.17 -6.52 8.66
CA ALA A 77 6.04 -6.47 7.74
C ALA A 77 5.36 -7.85 7.59
N PRO A 78 4.05 -7.89 7.25
CA PRO A 78 3.37 -9.12 6.88
C PRO A 78 4.12 -9.85 5.76
N VAL A 79 4.13 -11.19 5.81
CA VAL A 79 4.85 -12.07 4.85
C VAL A 79 4.50 -11.71 3.39
N ARG A 80 3.23 -11.42 3.12
CA ARG A 80 2.73 -10.98 1.80
C ARG A 80 3.39 -9.69 1.32
N ASP A 81 3.43 -8.67 2.17
CA ASP A 81 3.94 -7.35 1.82
C ASP A 81 5.47 -7.38 1.69
N ALA A 82 6.14 -8.19 2.52
CA ALA A 82 7.57 -8.45 2.41
C ALA A 82 7.92 -9.12 1.08
N ALA A 83 7.22 -10.19 0.70
CA ALA A 83 7.43 -10.87 -0.58
C ALA A 83 7.23 -9.93 -1.77
N LEU A 84 6.14 -9.15 -1.79
CA LEU A 84 5.85 -8.18 -2.84
C LEU A 84 6.92 -7.08 -2.94
N ALA A 85 7.41 -6.57 -1.81
CA ALA A 85 8.44 -5.54 -1.79
C ALA A 85 9.79 -6.05 -2.33
N ILE A 86 10.16 -7.29 -2.00
CA ILE A 86 11.39 -7.92 -2.52
C ILE A 86 11.29 -8.11 -4.03
N VAL A 87 10.16 -8.64 -4.52
CA VAL A 87 9.92 -8.83 -5.96
C VAL A 87 9.91 -7.49 -6.70
N SER A 88 9.30 -6.45 -6.12
CA SER A 88 9.31 -5.09 -6.70
C SER A 88 10.71 -4.49 -6.76
N SER A 89 11.56 -4.76 -5.77
CA SER A 89 12.94 -4.28 -5.76
C SER A 89 13.75 -4.88 -6.91
N GLU A 90 13.63 -6.18 -7.15
CA GLU A 90 14.47 -6.91 -8.12
C GLU A 90 13.91 -6.89 -9.55
N TYR A 91 12.61 -7.13 -9.71
CA TYR A 91 11.96 -7.26 -11.02
C TYR A 91 11.08 -6.06 -11.40
N GLY A 92 10.86 -5.13 -10.48
CA GLY A 92 10.05 -3.93 -10.72
C GLY A 92 8.57 -4.08 -10.38
N GLU A 93 7.84 -2.97 -10.50
CA GLU A 93 6.43 -2.88 -10.10
C GLU A 93 5.50 -3.78 -10.93
N GLU A 94 5.84 -4.06 -12.19
CA GLU A 94 5.02 -4.90 -13.08
C GLU A 94 5.00 -6.37 -12.63
N ALA A 95 6.17 -6.93 -12.29
CA ALA A 95 6.31 -8.28 -11.77
C ALA A 95 5.61 -8.44 -10.41
N MET A 96 5.72 -7.42 -9.55
CA MET A 96 4.98 -7.36 -8.28
C MET A 96 3.46 -7.41 -8.51
N LEU A 97 2.94 -6.66 -9.49
CA LEU A 97 1.51 -6.65 -9.81
C LEU A 97 1.02 -7.98 -10.40
N GLN A 98 1.84 -8.62 -11.24
CA GLN A 98 1.55 -9.95 -11.78
C GLN A 98 1.44 -11.00 -10.67
N LEU A 99 2.43 -11.02 -9.76
CA LEU A 99 2.42 -11.89 -8.59
C LEU A 99 1.22 -11.60 -7.67
N ALA A 100 0.92 -10.32 -7.40
CA ALA A 100 -0.23 -9.92 -6.60
C ALA A 100 -1.58 -10.36 -7.18
N ARG A 101 -1.66 -10.52 -8.51
CA ARG A 101 -2.85 -11.01 -9.23
C ARG A 101 -2.89 -12.53 -9.39
N GLY A 102 -1.83 -13.24 -8.98
CA GLY A 102 -1.67 -14.66 -9.27
C GLY A 102 -1.49 -14.98 -10.76
N GLN A 103 -1.11 -13.98 -11.57
CA GLN A 103 -0.84 -14.12 -13.00
C GLN A 103 0.67 -14.30 -13.19
N VAL A 104 1.22 -15.40 -12.67
CA VAL A 104 2.63 -15.75 -12.81
C VAL A 104 2.78 -16.57 -14.09
N ASP A 105 3.54 -16.07 -15.06
CA ASP A 105 3.92 -16.83 -16.26
C ASP A 105 5.15 -17.72 -15.97
N GLU A 106 5.46 -18.68 -16.84
CA GLU A 106 6.60 -19.59 -16.64
C GLU A 106 7.93 -18.83 -16.45
N ASN A 107 8.11 -17.71 -17.17
CA ASN A 107 9.31 -16.89 -17.06
C ASN A 107 9.43 -16.21 -15.69
N LEU A 108 8.33 -15.67 -15.16
CA LEU A 108 8.30 -15.08 -13.83
C LEU A 108 8.47 -16.16 -12.76
N ASP A 109 7.93 -17.36 -12.95
CA ASP A 109 8.09 -18.48 -12.00
C ASP A 109 9.56 -18.88 -11.85
N PHE A 110 10.28 -19.10 -12.97
CA PHE A 110 11.72 -19.35 -12.93
C PHE A 110 12.50 -18.19 -12.30
N ALA A 111 12.13 -16.95 -12.61
CA ALA A 111 12.75 -15.78 -12.01
C ALA A 111 12.52 -15.71 -10.48
N LEU A 112 11.33 -16.08 -10.01
CA LEU A 112 11.00 -16.11 -8.59
C LEU A 112 11.77 -17.22 -7.85
N MET A 113 11.99 -18.38 -8.47
CA MET A 113 12.85 -19.43 -7.92
C MET A 113 14.30 -18.94 -7.78
N ASP A 114 14.87 -18.36 -8.83
CA ASP A 114 16.21 -17.76 -8.80
C ASP A 114 16.34 -16.65 -7.74
N LEU A 115 15.27 -15.87 -7.54
CA LEU A 115 15.21 -14.84 -6.51
C LEU A 115 15.16 -15.45 -5.11
N SER A 116 14.41 -16.54 -4.93
CA SER A 116 14.34 -17.24 -3.65
C SER A 116 15.70 -17.75 -3.22
N ASP A 117 16.46 -18.36 -4.13
CA ASP A 117 17.81 -18.87 -3.86
C ASP A 117 18.79 -17.73 -3.49
N LYS A 118 18.68 -16.58 -4.15
CA LYS A 118 19.51 -15.39 -3.84
C LYS A 118 19.22 -14.80 -2.46
N VAL A 119 17.98 -14.96 -2.00
CA VAL A 119 17.46 -14.39 -0.75
C VAL A 119 17.48 -15.44 0.38
N GLU A 120 17.86 -16.68 0.08
CA GLU A 120 18.05 -17.77 1.04
C GLU A 120 18.99 -17.36 2.19
N GLY A 121 18.53 -17.60 3.42
CA GLY A 121 19.26 -17.26 4.64
C GLY A 121 19.27 -15.78 5.03
N LYS A 122 18.69 -14.89 4.21
CA LYS A 122 18.66 -13.44 4.44
C LYS A 122 17.30 -12.89 4.89
N VAL A 123 16.22 -13.61 4.58
CA VAL A 123 14.84 -13.28 5.02
C VAL A 123 14.26 -14.42 5.85
N SER A 124 13.09 -14.19 6.47
CA SER A 124 12.35 -15.27 7.12
C SER A 124 12.08 -16.42 6.14
N LYS A 125 12.20 -17.67 6.62
CA LYS A 125 11.92 -18.88 5.83
C LYS A 125 10.52 -18.87 5.21
N GLU A 126 9.55 -18.24 5.87
CA GLU A 126 8.19 -18.09 5.35
C GLU A 126 8.13 -17.19 4.12
N VAL A 127 8.86 -16.07 4.12
CA VAL A 127 8.94 -15.14 2.98
C VAL A 127 9.66 -15.81 1.81
N GLN A 128 10.74 -16.54 2.08
CA GLN A 128 11.47 -17.32 1.08
C GLN A 128 10.55 -18.38 0.43
N ALA A 129 9.80 -19.15 1.22
CA ALA A 129 8.89 -20.16 0.71
C ALA A 129 7.77 -19.56 -0.17
N VAL A 130 7.25 -18.39 0.21
CA VAL A 130 6.24 -17.65 -0.58
C VAL A 130 6.82 -17.15 -1.90
N ILE A 131 8.05 -16.63 -1.91
CA ILE A 131 8.73 -16.22 -3.14
C ILE A 131 9.00 -17.44 -4.03
N HIS A 132 9.52 -18.53 -3.47
CA HIS A 132 9.82 -19.76 -4.22
C HIS A 132 8.56 -20.38 -4.86
N SER A 133 7.44 -20.40 -4.14
CA SER A 133 6.21 -21.02 -4.63
C SER A 133 5.43 -20.14 -5.60
N GLY A 134 5.74 -18.83 -5.68
CA GLY A 134 4.96 -17.88 -6.45
C GLY A 134 3.53 -17.67 -5.94
N VAL A 135 3.17 -18.26 -4.79
CA VAL A 135 1.82 -18.18 -4.21
C VAL A 135 1.86 -17.31 -2.96
N LEU A 136 1.26 -16.12 -3.06
CA LEU A 136 1.09 -15.24 -1.92
C LEU A 136 -0.02 -15.75 -0.99
N PRO A 137 0.14 -15.63 0.34
CA PRO A 137 -0.97 -15.89 1.25
C PRO A 137 -2.12 -14.92 0.97
N GLU A 138 -3.35 -15.39 1.14
CA GLU A 138 -4.54 -14.58 0.88
C GLU A 138 -4.52 -13.32 1.75
N ALA A 139 -4.66 -12.15 1.11
CA ALA A 139 -4.80 -10.92 1.85
C ALA A 139 -6.08 -11.03 2.69
N PRO A 140 -6.05 -10.68 4.00
CA PRO A 140 -7.27 -10.68 4.78
C PRO A 140 -8.23 -9.68 4.15
N LEU A 141 -9.34 -10.21 3.60
CA LEU A 141 -10.32 -9.38 2.91
C LEU A 141 -10.93 -8.43 3.94
N SER A 142 -10.61 -7.15 3.85
CA SER A 142 -11.15 -6.13 4.76
C SER A 142 -12.52 -5.65 4.30
N ILE A 143 -13.29 -5.07 5.22
CA ILE A 143 -14.63 -4.55 4.90
C ILE A 143 -14.54 -3.43 3.87
N ALA A 144 -13.50 -2.60 3.96
CA ALA A 144 -13.24 -1.56 2.95
C ALA A 144 -13.04 -2.16 1.56
N GLU A 145 -12.30 -3.26 1.46
CA GLU A 145 -12.02 -3.95 0.19
C GLU A 145 -13.28 -4.64 -0.35
N CYS A 146 -14.11 -5.24 0.51
CA CYS A 146 -15.43 -5.75 0.11
C CYS A 146 -16.31 -4.66 -0.51
N ILE A 147 -16.32 -3.46 0.07
CA ILE A 147 -17.10 -2.32 -0.46
C ILE A 147 -16.56 -1.89 -1.84
N ASP A 148 -15.25 -1.88 -2.04
CA ASP A 148 -14.64 -1.55 -3.33
C ASP A 148 -14.92 -2.61 -4.40
N ARG A 149 -14.83 -3.90 -4.03
CA ARG A 149 -15.22 -5.01 -4.92
C ARG A 149 -16.70 -4.93 -5.26
N HIS A 150 -17.57 -4.58 -4.30
CA HIS A 150 -18.99 -4.39 -4.58
C HIS A 150 -19.24 -3.20 -5.53
N TYR A 151 -18.51 -2.10 -5.37
CA TYR A 151 -18.58 -0.95 -6.26
C TYR A 151 -18.14 -1.30 -7.69
N THR A 152 -17.01 -1.99 -7.83
CA THR A 152 -16.50 -2.40 -9.15
C THR A 152 -17.47 -3.35 -9.85
N TYR A 153 -18.12 -4.26 -9.12
CA TYR A 153 -19.17 -5.12 -9.65
C TYR A 153 -20.43 -4.35 -10.10
N LYS A 154 -20.89 -3.37 -9.30
CA LYS A 154 -22.09 -2.56 -9.62
C LYS A 154 -21.86 -1.47 -10.67
N LYS A 155 -20.64 -1.33 -11.18
CA LYS A 155 -20.30 -0.31 -12.16
C LYS A 155 -21.01 -0.58 -13.48
N SER A 156 -21.87 0.34 -13.88
CA SER A 156 -22.74 0.21 -15.06
C SER A 156 -22.17 0.89 -16.31
N GLY A 157 -21.08 1.65 -16.16
CA GLY A 157 -20.45 2.43 -17.24
C GLY A 157 -21.13 3.77 -17.51
N ILE A 158 -22.25 4.05 -16.84
CA ILE A 158 -22.98 5.33 -16.94
C ILE A 158 -22.50 6.25 -15.81
N LYS A 159 -21.83 7.35 -16.17
CA LYS A 159 -21.16 8.27 -15.22
C LYS A 159 -22.05 8.73 -14.06
N ASP A 160 -23.32 9.05 -14.31
CA ASP A 160 -24.22 9.57 -13.28
C ASP A 160 -24.68 8.50 -12.27
N LYS A 161 -24.94 7.27 -12.74
CA LYS A 161 -25.28 6.15 -11.87
C LYS A 161 -24.07 5.72 -11.04
N ASP A 162 -22.91 5.63 -11.67
CA ASP A 162 -21.65 5.25 -11.02
C ASP A 162 -21.24 6.28 -9.94
N ARG A 163 -21.53 7.58 -10.16
CA ARG A 163 -21.29 8.64 -9.16
C ARG A 163 -22.04 8.40 -7.85
N LEU A 164 -23.31 8.00 -7.93
CA LEU A 164 -24.13 7.74 -6.75
C LEU A 164 -23.62 6.54 -5.95
N VAL A 165 -23.30 5.43 -6.64
CA VAL A 165 -22.78 4.22 -5.98
C VAL A 165 -21.41 4.49 -5.35
N ARG A 166 -20.55 5.26 -6.01
CA ARG A 166 -19.24 5.67 -5.46
C ARG A 166 -19.42 6.49 -4.19
N ASN A 167 -20.24 7.53 -4.24
CA ASN A 167 -20.49 8.40 -3.08
C ASN A 167 -21.12 7.62 -1.91
N LEU A 168 -21.96 6.62 -2.19
CA LEU A 168 -22.52 5.75 -1.16
C LEU A 168 -21.44 4.87 -0.51
N GLY A 169 -20.56 4.26 -1.32
CA GLY A 169 -19.44 3.45 -0.83
C GLY A 169 -18.46 4.28 0.03
N GLU A 170 -18.10 5.47 -0.42
CA GLU A 170 -17.23 6.40 0.32
C GLU A 170 -17.86 6.85 1.66
N ARG A 171 -19.17 7.13 1.67
CA ARG A 171 -19.91 7.46 2.90
C ARG A 171 -19.98 6.26 3.84
N ALA A 172 -20.26 5.07 3.32
CA ALA A 172 -20.31 3.84 4.11
C ALA A 172 -18.97 3.60 4.82
N LYS A 173 -17.84 3.74 4.11
CA LYS A 173 -16.50 3.65 4.70
C LYS A 173 -16.25 4.70 5.78
N THR A 174 -16.72 5.93 5.58
CA THR A 174 -16.58 7.01 6.56
C THR A 174 -17.34 6.69 7.85
N TYR A 175 -18.59 6.25 7.74
CA TYR A 175 -19.39 5.88 8.90
C TYR A 175 -18.90 4.60 9.59
N LEU A 176 -18.41 3.62 8.83
CA LEU A 176 -17.77 2.44 9.40
C LEU A 176 -16.50 2.80 10.17
N THR A 177 -15.70 3.73 9.63
CA THR A 177 -14.49 4.22 10.31
C THR A 177 -14.84 4.97 11.59
N GLU A 178 -15.95 5.72 11.61
CA GLU A 178 -16.45 6.41 12.80
C GLU A 178 -17.00 5.43 13.86
N ALA A 179 -17.65 4.35 13.44
CA ALA A 179 -18.28 3.38 14.34
C ALA A 179 -17.30 2.33 14.92
N LEU A 180 -16.35 1.85 14.11
CA LEU A 180 -15.49 0.71 14.45
C LEU A 180 -14.01 1.08 14.57
N GLY A 181 -13.62 2.25 14.07
CA GLY A 181 -12.22 2.68 13.99
C GLY A 181 -11.54 2.26 12.69
N ARG A 182 -10.49 2.99 12.31
CA ARG A 182 -9.78 2.78 11.03
C ARG A 182 -9.17 1.38 10.90
N GLN A 183 -8.56 0.88 11.98
CA GLN A 183 -7.88 -0.41 11.97
C GLN A 183 -8.86 -1.55 11.64
N ALA A 184 -10.03 -1.57 12.30
CA ALA A 184 -11.06 -2.58 12.10
C ALA A 184 -11.62 -2.61 10.66
N VAL A 185 -11.65 -1.47 9.98
CA VAL A 185 -12.27 -1.34 8.66
C VAL A 185 -11.31 -1.68 7.51
N TYR A 186 -10.03 -1.36 7.66
CA TYR A 186 -9.03 -1.46 6.58
C TYR A 186 -8.05 -2.62 6.73
N GLU A 187 -7.76 -3.06 7.95
CA GLU A 187 -6.68 -4.03 8.22
C GLU A 187 -7.23 -5.37 8.73
N THR A 188 -8.39 -5.36 9.36
CA THR A 188 -8.97 -6.56 9.97
C THR A 188 -9.76 -7.39 8.94
N PRO A 189 -9.61 -8.73 8.92
CA PRO A 189 -10.42 -9.61 8.07
C PRO A 189 -11.90 -9.53 8.41
N VAL A 190 -12.76 -9.54 7.38
CA VAL A 190 -14.24 -9.47 7.51
C VAL A 190 -14.80 -10.59 8.38
N GLU A 191 -14.18 -11.78 8.39
CA GLU A 191 -14.63 -12.95 9.17
C GLU A 191 -14.66 -12.69 10.67
N THR A 192 -13.81 -11.78 11.15
CA THR A 192 -13.74 -11.43 12.58
C THR A 192 -14.84 -10.45 13.00
N LEU A 193 -15.61 -9.90 12.04
CA LEU A 193 -16.66 -8.94 12.31
C LEU A 193 -17.79 -9.61 13.09
N THR A 194 -18.06 -9.10 14.29
CA THR A 194 -19.10 -9.67 15.14
C THR A 194 -20.44 -8.97 14.94
N ARG A 195 -21.50 -9.62 15.40
CA ARG A 195 -22.85 -9.01 15.46
C ARG A 195 -22.87 -7.72 16.30
N LYS A 196 -21.97 -7.59 17.29
CA LYS A 196 -21.86 -6.38 18.12
C LYS A 196 -21.38 -5.19 17.30
N ASP A 197 -20.44 -5.41 16.39
CA ASP A 197 -19.89 -4.38 15.49
C ASP A 197 -20.95 -3.91 14.48
N SER A 198 -21.74 -4.85 13.95
CA SER A 198 -22.90 -4.55 13.10
C SER A 198 -23.96 -3.70 13.84
N ASN A 199 -24.23 -4.01 15.11
CA ASN A 199 -25.17 -3.23 15.92
C ASN A 199 -24.65 -1.82 16.19
N ARG A 200 -23.36 -1.66 16.52
CA ARG A 200 -22.72 -0.34 16.69
C ARG A 200 -22.84 0.52 15.45
N TYR A 201 -22.56 -0.07 14.28
CA TYR A 201 -22.73 0.62 13.01
C TYR A 201 -24.19 1.05 12.79
N ARG A 202 -25.15 0.13 12.99
CA ARG A 202 -26.58 0.43 12.87
C ARG A 202 -27.01 1.57 13.80
N ASP A 203 -26.59 1.55 15.07
CA ASP A 203 -26.97 2.55 16.06
C ASP A 203 -26.39 3.93 15.71
N LEU A 204 -25.17 3.97 15.17
CA LEU A 204 -24.57 5.19 14.64
C LEU A 204 -25.35 5.72 13.42
N LEU A 205 -25.76 4.86 12.49
CA LEU A 205 -26.56 5.27 11.34
C LEU A 205 -27.93 5.81 11.77
N LEU A 206 -28.59 5.20 12.76
CA LEU A 206 -29.86 5.66 13.32
C LEU A 206 -29.74 7.04 13.98
N SER A 207 -28.58 7.35 14.57
CA SER A 207 -28.34 8.68 15.16
C SER A 207 -28.15 9.79 14.13
N LYS A 208 -27.60 9.46 12.94
CA LYS A 208 -27.22 10.46 11.92
C LYS A 208 -28.17 10.56 10.72
N MET A 209 -29.00 9.56 10.47
CA MET A 209 -29.88 9.50 9.30
C MET A 209 -31.36 9.42 9.66
N LYS A 210 -32.20 9.97 8.77
CA LYS A 210 -33.66 9.78 8.86
C LYS A 210 -34.01 8.28 8.66
N PRO A 211 -35.06 7.76 9.32
CA PRO A 211 -35.38 6.32 9.35
C PRO A 211 -35.53 5.64 7.97
N ASN A 212 -35.95 6.38 6.93
CA ASN A 212 -36.08 5.81 5.58
C ASN A 212 -34.73 5.43 4.94
N TRP A 213 -33.63 6.03 5.37
CA TRP A 213 -32.31 5.83 4.77
C TRP A 213 -31.54 4.71 5.45
N THR A 214 -31.83 4.44 6.74
CA THR A 214 -31.20 3.35 7.51
C THR A 214 -31.60 1.98 6.98
N CYS A 215 -32.86 1.79 6.56
CA CYS A 215 -33.31 0.53 5.96
C CYS A 215 -32.70 0.29 4.56
N HIS A 216 -32.60 1.35 3.73
CA HIS A 216 -32.01 1.24 2.39
C HIS A 216 -30.49 1.07 2.39
N GLY A 217 -29.78 1.56 3.42
CA GLY A 217 -28.33 1.35 3.59
C GLY A 217 -27.94 -0.06 4.07
N LEU A 218 -28.86 -0.75 4.76
CA LEU A 218 -28.71 -2.15 5.18
C LEU A 218 -29.11 -3.16 4.08
N MET A 219 -29.98 -2.76 3.16
CA MET A 219 -30.51 -3.62 2.09
C MET A 219 -29.54 -4.07 0.98
N PRO A 220 -28.36 -3.47 0.70
CA PRO A 220 -27.47 -3.98 -0.34
C PRO A 220 -26.51 -5.08 0.14
N LEU A 221 -26.57 -5.47 1.42
CA LEU A 221 -25.65 -6.40 2.07
C LEU A 221 -26.32 -7.72 2.53
N LEU A 222 -27.56 -7.96 2.11
CA LEU A 222 -28.25 -9.26 2.09
C LEU A 222 -28.48 -9.66 0.63
#